data_AF-A0A1R0KEB6-F1
#
_entry.id   AF-A0A1R0KEB6-F1
#
_cell.length_a   1.000
_cell.length_b   1.000
_cell.length_c   1.000
_cell.angle_alpha   90.00
_cell.angle_beta   90.00
_cell.angle_gamma   90.00
#
_symmetry.space_group_name_H-M   'P 1'
#
loop_
_entity.id
_entity.type
_entity.pdbx_description
1 polymer ?
#
loop_
_entity_poly.entity_id
_entity_poly.type
_entity_poly.pdbx_seq_one_letter_code
_entity_poly.pdbx_strand_id
1 'polypeptide(L)'
;MKKLSMTAPAFAAVATAATAFAPTASAAPRPELCVHTASNYGGSTTCSNGWSGISIGNYRIRSWSNTTDKVWCLESDRGTWRAYPGYEPYADYGEARFHAAREC
;
A
#
# COMPACT_ATOMS: atom_id res chain seq x y z
N MET A 1 50.50 -39.08 -40.80
CA MET A 1 50.52 -38.87 -39.33
C MET A 1 49.27 -38.07 -38.94
N LYS A 2 48.53 -38.54 -37.92
CA LYS A 2 47.54 -37.88 -37.02
C LYS A 2 46.52 -36.88 -37.65
N LYS A 3 45.23 -37.21 -37.80
CA LYS A 3 44.11 -37.21 -36.80
C LYS A 3 44.05 -35.99 -35.86
N LEU A 4 42.94 -35.24 -35.94
CA LEU A 4 42.16 -34.49 -34.92
C LEU A 4 41.26 -33.51 -35.72
N SER A 5 39.96 -33.71 -35.99
CA SER A 5 38.78 -33.80 -35.10
C SER A 5 38.81 -32.84 -33.91
N MET A 6 37.94 -31.81 -33.96
CA MET A 6 37.30 -31.09 -32.85
C MET A 6 36.30 -30.09 -33.48
N THR A 7 35.03 -30.46 -33.67
CA THR A 7 33.89 -30.30 -32.75
C THR A 7 33.51 -28.83 -32.51
N ALA A 8 32.29 -28.48 -32.95
CA ALA A 8 31.58 -27.23 -32.67
C ALA A 8 31.51 -26.93 -31.16
N PRO A 9 31.19 -25.68 -30.76
CA PRO A 9 29.77 -25.48 -30.45
C PRO A 9 29.23 -24.06 -30.67
N ALA A 10 27.90 -24.01 -30.63
CA ALA A 10 27.10 -22.93 -30.04
C ALA A 10 26.85 -21.68 -30.92
N PHE A 11 25.72 -20.99 -30.83
CA PHE A 11 24.75 -20.91 -29.74
C PHE A 11 23.30 -20.94 -30.25
N ALA A 12 22.45 -21.44 -29.36
CA ALA A 12 21.03 -21.66 -29.53
C ALA A 12 20.25 -20.41 -29.96
N ALA A 13 19.23 -20.69 -30.75
CA ALA A 13 18.21 -19.76 -31.19
C ALA A 13 17.63 -18.93 -30.04
N VAL A 14 17.42 -17.65 -30.33
CA VAL A 14 16.64 -16.69 -29.56
C VAL A 14 15.33 -17.33 -29.10
N ALA A 15 15.22 -17.54 -27.79
CA ALA A 15 13.94 -17.76 -27.12
C ALA A 15 13.49 -16.40 -26.59
N THR A 16 12.58 -15.79 -27.33
CA THR A 16 11.82 -14.62 -26.91
C THR A 16 10.94 -15.02 -25.72
N ALA A 17 11.49 -14.96 -24.51
CA ALA A 17 10.70 -15.04 -23.30
C ALA A 17 9.98 -13.70 -23.15
N ALA A 18 8.77 -13.63 -23.71
CA ALA A 18 7.80 -12.62 -23.35
C ALA A 18 7.68 -12.61 -21.83
N THR A 19 8.17 -11.53 -21.21
CA THR A 19 7.77 -11.16 -19.86
C THR A 19 6.26 -10.95 -19.92
N ALA A 20 5.53 -12.01 -19.60
CA ALA A 20 4.12 -11.93 -19.28
C ALA A 20 4.00 -10.91 -18.15
N PHE A 21 3.61 -9.69 -18.51
CA PHE A 21 3.09 -8.73 -17.56
C PHE A 21 2.03 -9.48 -16.77
N ALA A 22 2.25 -9.55 -15.46
CA ALA A 22 1.35 -10.18 -14.51
C ALA A 22 -0.09 -9.77 -14.83
N PRO A 23 -1.06 -10.69 -14.71
CA PRO A 23 -2.46 -10.32 -14.84
C PRO A 23 -2.67 -9.11 -13.95
N THR A 24 -3.14 -8.01 -14.55
CA THR A 24 -3.68 -6.87 -13.83
C THR A 24 -4.73 -7.44 -12.91
N ALA A 25 -4.34 -7.74 -11.68
CA ALA A 25 -5.25 -7.97 -10.58
C ALA A 25 -6.20 -6.80 -10.70
N SER A 26 -7.47 -7.12 -11.00
CA SER A 26 -8.55 -6.16 -11.05
C SER A 26 -8.40 -5.37 -9.76
N ALA A 27 -7.84 -4.16 -9.86
CA ALA A 27 -7.44 -3.42 -8.69
C ALA A 27 -8.76 -3.09 -8.02
N ALA A 28 -9.08 -3.83 -6.95
CA ALA A 28 -10.12 -3.44 -6.03
C ALA A 28 -9.96 -1.94 -5.82
N PRO A 29 -11.06 -1.15 -5.91
CA PRO A 29 -11.03 0.31 -5.99
C PRO A 29 -9.93 0.82 -5.04
N ARG A 30 -8.90 1.47 -5.61
CA ARG A 30 -7.62 1.71 -4.93
C ARG A 30 -7.94 2.28 -3.55
N PRO A 31 -7.59 1.58 -2.45
CA PRO A 31 -8.04 2.00 -1.14
C PRO A 31 -7.49 3.39 -0.84
N GLU A 32 -8.42 4.32 -0.76
CA GLU A 32 -8.23 5.67 -0.24
C GLU A 32 -7.96 5.51 1.27
N LEU A 33 -7.11 6.33 1.89
CA LEU A 33 -6.71 6.26 3.32
C LEU A 33 -6.93 4.91 4.08
N CYS A 34 -5.84 4.18 4.34
CA CYS A 34 -5.83 3.07 5.29
C CYS A 34 -5.21 3.49 6.62
N VAL A 35 -5.86 3.15 7.73
CA VAL A 35 -5.37 3.36 9.09
C VAL A 35 -5.17 2.03 9.79
N HIS A 36 -4.16 1.95 10.64
CA HIS A 36 -3.74 0.71 11.29
C HIS A 36 -3.60 0.91 12.80
N THR A 37 -3.93 -0.13 13.58
CA THR A 37 -3.87 -0.08 15.05
C THR A 37 -2.47 -0.36 15.62
N ALA A 38 -1.50 -0.79 14.79
CA ALA A 38 -0.09 -0.89 15.16
C ALA A 38 0.81 -0.05 14.23
N SER A 39 2.06 0.16 14.66
CA SER A 39 3.07 0.84 13.84
C SER A 39 3.50 -0.02 12.65
N ASN A 40 4.14 0.60 11.65
CA ASN A 40 4.60 -0.06 10.42
C ASN A 40 3.49 -0.83 9.69
N TYR A 41 2.27 -0.27 9.61
CA TYR A 41 1.12 -0.83 8.89
C TYR A 41 0.64 -2.19 9.42
N GLY A 42 0.96 -2.51 10.67
CA GLY A 42 0.57 -3.77 11.31
C GLY A 42 -0.77 -3.70 12.04
N GLY A 43 -1.27 -4.86 12.47
CA GLY A 43 -2.49 -4.97 13.27
C GLY A 43 -3.78 -4.86 12.46
N SER A 44 -4.87 -4.50 13.14
CA SER A 44 -6.17 -4.30 12.49
C SER A 44 -6.11 -3.08 11.58
N THR A 45 -6.68 -3.22 10.38
CA THR A 45 -6.64 -2.20 9.34
C THR A 45 -8.04 -1.81 8.93
N THR A 46 -8.26 -0.51 8.78
CA THR A 46 -9.50 0.07 8.26
C THR A 46 -9.15 0.98 7.09
N CYS A 47 -9.70 0.74 5.90
CA CYS A 47 -9.42 1.52 4.69
C CYS A 47 -10.67 2.20 4.15
N SER A 48 -10.49 3.35 3.49
CA SER A 48 -11.52 3.97 2.66
C SER A 48 -11.60 3.32 1.29
N ASN A 49 -12.82 3.19 0.77
CA ASN A 49 -13.12 2.56 -0.51
C ASN A 49 -13.80 3.53 -1.49
N GLY A 50 -13.39 4.80 -1.54
CA GLY A 50 -13.84 5.71 -2.62
C GLY A 50 -14.81 6.83 -2.24
N TRP A 51 -15.11 7.06 -0.95
CA TRP A 51 -16.19 7.98 -0.56
C TRP A 51 -15.84 8.79 0.69
N SER A 52 -16.44 9.99 0.76
CA SER A 52 -16.23 11.15 1.65
C SER A 52 -16.02 10.93 3.16
N GLY A 53 -16.02 9.69 3.65
CA GLY A 53 -15.60 9.36 4.98
C GLY A 53 -15.58 7.86 5.28
N ILE A 54 -14.82 7.49 6.30
CA ILE A 54 -14.74 6.14 6.86
C ILE A 54 -15.07 6.15 8.34
N SER A 55 -15.70 5.08 8.81
CA SER A 55 -15.79 4.79 10.24
C SER A 55 -14.57 3.96 10.62
N ILE A 56 -13.69 4.52 11.44
CA ILE A 56 -12.44 3.85 11.85
C ILE A 56 -12.73 2.80 12.93
N GLY A 57 -13.84 2.98 13.68
CA GLY A 57 -14.10 2.30 14.94
C GLY A 57 -13.21 2.90 16.04
N ASN A 58 -13.71 2.99 17.27
CA ASN A 58 -13.09 3.71 18.39
C ASN A 58 -11.73 3.09 18.79
N TYR A 59 -10.68 3.40 18.02
CA TYR A 59 -9.35 2.80 18.11
C TYR A 59 -8.26 3.86 18.06
N ARG A 60 -7.11 3.50 18.61
CA ARG A 60 -5.89 4.29 18.48
C ARG A 60 -5.22 3.95 17.15
N ILE A 61 -5.04 4.97 16.31
CA ILE A 61 -4.27 4.85 15.07
C ILE A 61 -2.79 4.94 15.44
N ARG A 62 -1.98 4.03 14.88
CA ARG A 62 -0.53 3.93 15.11
C ARG A 62 0.29 4.01 13.83
N SER A 63 -0.35 3.84 12.68
CA SER A 63 0.19 4.15 11.36
C SER A 63 -0.94 4.31 10.36
N TRP A 64 -0.67 4.99 9.25
CA TRP A 64 -1.63 5.14 8.15
C TRP A 64 -0.92 5.27 6.81
N SER A 65 -1.60 4.86 5.75
CA SER A 65 -1.19 5.08 4.37
C SER A 65 -2.30 5.81 3.64
N ASN A 66 -1.93 6.89 2.95
CA ASN A 66 -2.84 7.69 2.16
C ASN A 66 -2.31 7.72 0.72
N THR A 67 -2.92 6.89 -0.13
CA THR A 67 -2.57 6.80 -1.55
C THR A 67 -3.31 7.83 -2.42
N THR A 68 -4.12 8.69 -1.79
CA THR A 68 -4.85 9.77 -2.47
C THR A 68 -4.04 11.06 -2.44
N ASP A 69 -4.27 11.94 -3.43
CA ASP A 69 -3.70 13.30 -3.47
C ASP A 69 -4.39 14.27 -2.50
N LYS A 70 -5.29 13.76 -1.65
CA LYS A 70 -6.14 14.56 -0.76
C LYS A 70 -5.67 14.46 0.68
N VAL A 71 -5.98 15.50 1.46
CA VAL A 71 -5.74 15.50 2.92
C VAL A 71 -6.98 14.94 3.61
N TRP A 72 -6.77 14.01 4.53
CA TRP A 72 -7.86 13.43 5.31
C TRP A 72 -7.87 13.98 6.74
N CYS A 73 -9.04 14.40 7.19
CA CYS A 73 -9.36 14.84 8.54
C CYS A 73 -9.79 13.62 9.35
N LEU A 74 -8.91 13.15 10.24
CA LEU A 74 -9.16 12.07 11.18
C LEU A 74 -9.84 12.64 12.43
N GLU A 75 -11.11 12.30 12.64
CA GLU A 75 -11.92 12.77 13.77
C GLU A 75 -11.76 11.82 14.97
N SER A 76 -11.44 12.38 16.13
CA SER A 76 -11.20 11.65 17.38
C SER A 76 -11.96 12.28 18.54
N ASP A 77 -12.02 11.57 19.68
CA ASP A 77 -12.58 12.09 20.92
C ASP A 77 -11.84 13.32 21.48
N ARG A 78 -10.60 13.56 21.04
CA ARG A 78 -9.73 14.65 21.50
C ARG A 78 -9.51 15.77 20.49
N GLY A 79 -10.05 15.65 19.28
CA GLY A 79 -9.89 16.67 18.23
C GLY A 79 -9.82 16.08 16.81
N THR A 80 -9.27 16.85 15.88
CA THR A 80 -9.13 16.46 14.48
C THR A 80 -7.66 16.49 14.07
N TRP A 81 -7.18 15.40 13.46
CA TRP A 81 -5.83 15.28 12.91
C TRP A 81 -5.87 15.24 11.39
N ARG A 82 -4.72 15.51 10.77
CA ARG A 82 -4.59 15.47 9.30
C ARG A 82 -3.67 14.33 8.89
N ALA A 83 -4.15 13.49 7.98
CA ALA A 83 -3.35 12.53 7.25
C ALA A 83 -3.11 13.07 5.83
N TYR A 84 -1.87 13.47 5.57
CA TYR A 84 -1.44 14.01 4.27
C TYR A 84 -1.21 12.88 3.26
N PRO A 85 -1.14 13.15 1.96
CA PRO A 85 -0.73 12.17 0.97
C PRO A 85 0.63 11.54 1.33
N GLY A 86 0.73 10.22 1.19
CA GLY A 86 1.93 9.45 1.52
C GLY A 86 1.72 8.42 2.62
N TYR A 87 2.78 8.16 3.39
CA TYR A 87 2.89 7.01 4.27
C TYR A 87 3.44 7.46 5.62
N GLU A 88 2.75 7.16 6.71
CA GLU A 88 3.18 7.48 8.07
C GLU A 88 3.24 6.21 8.92
N PRO A 89 4.43 5.57 9.03
CA PRO A 89 4.60 4.32 9.75
C PRO A 89 4.55 4.47 11.28
N TYR A 90 4.66 5.70 11.80
CA TYR A 90 4.72 5.99 13.24
C TYR A 90 3.78 7.12 13.65
N ALA A 91 2.53 7.05 13.19
CA ALA A 91 1.48 7.99 13.56
C ALA A 91 1.15 7.85 15.06
N ASP A 92 1.81 8.60 15.95
CA ASP A 92 1.44 8.64 17.37
C ASP A 92 0.65 9.91 17.69
N TYR A 93 -0.66 9.75 17.80
CA TYR A 93 -1.59 10.83 18.15
C TYR A 93 -1.90 10.86 19.65
N GLY A 94 -1.01 10.34 20.49
CA GLY A 94 -1.25 10.20 21.92
C GLY A 94 -2.44 9.28 22.18
N GLU A 95 -3.16 9.47 23.29
CA GLU A 95 -4.28 8.59 23.66
C GLU A 95 -5.58 8.83 22.85
N ALA A 96 -5.53 9.64 21.80
CA ALA A 96 -6.66 9.90 20.92
C ALA A 96 -7.23 8.59 20.34
N ARG A 97 -8.56 8.47 20.36
CA ARG A 97 -9.30 7.38 19.74
C ARG A 97 -10.14 7.92 18.61
N PHE A 98 -9.81 7.45 17.42
CA PHE A 98 -10.44 7.90 16.19
C PHE A 98 -11.72 7.12 15.98
N HIS A 99 -12.74 7.79 15.47
CA HIS A 99 -14.03 7.15 15.20
C HIS A 99 -14.45 7.36 13.75
N ALA A 100 -13.98 8.42 13.10
CA ALA A 100 -14.21 8.67 11.69
C ALA A 100 -12.99 9.31 11.03
N ALA A 101 -12.95 9.25 9.70
CA ALA A 101 -12.16 10.17 8.90
C ALA A 101 -12.97 10.65 7.71
N ARG A 102 -12.68 11.85 7.22
CA ARG A 102 -13.29 12.45 6.03
C ARG A 102 -12.25 13.24 5.26
N GLU A 103 -12.54 13.60 4.03
CA GLU A 103 -11.74 14.59 3.31
C GLU A 103 -11.77 15.93 4.05
N CYS A 104 -10.59 16.54 4.25
CA CYS A 104 -10.48 17.96 4.54
C CYS A 104 -10.62 18.74 3.22
#